data_AF-A0A962ZWN2-F1
#
_entry.id   AF-A0A962ZWN2-F1
#
_cell.length_a   1.000
_cell.length_b   1.000
_cell.length_c   1.000
_cell.angle_alpha   90.00
_cell.angle_beta   90.00
_cell.angle_gamma   90.00
#
_symmetry.space_group_name_H-M   'P 1'
#
loop_
_entity.id
_entity.type
_entity.pdbx_description
1 polymer ?
#
loop_
_entity_poly.entity_id
_entity_poly.type
_entity_poly.pdbx_seq_one_letter_code
_entity_poly.pdbx_strand_id
1 'polypeptide(L)' 'MTALNFCQDCGAALQPHMVGGEQRNHAYCRRCRLPRYDHPLVVVTCFVACGQRLLWVRRALPPQRGLWAIPGG' A
#
# COMPACT_ATOMS: atom_id res chain seq x y z
N MET A 1 -5.79 2.92 -4.66
CA MET A 1 -4.41 2.42 -4.82
C MET A 1 -3.88 2.99 -6.12
N THR A 2 -2.76 3.69 -6.08
CA THR A 2 -2.18 4.31 -7.27
C THR A 2 -1.49 3.21 -8.06
N ALA A 3 -1.89 2.99 -9.32
CA ALA A 3 -1.29 1.96 -10.16
C ALA A 3 0.24 2.15 -10.29
N LEU A 4 1.00 1.05 -10.28
CA LEU A 4 2.44 1.06 -10.56
C LEU A 4 2.68 1.49 -12.02
N ASN A 5 3.20 2.71 -12.20
CA ASN A 5 3.40 3.28 -13.54
C ASN A 5 4.76 2.93 -14.16
N PHE A 6 5.80 2.77 -13.34
CA PHE A 6 7.18 2.55 -13.79
C PHE A 6 7.84 1.38 -13.07
N CYS A 7 8.74 0.70 -13.78
CA CYS A 7 9.51 -0.41 -13.24
C CYS A 7 10.52 0.08 -12.21
N GLN A 8 10.44 -0.45 -10.98
CA GLN A 8 11.35 -0.11 -9.88
C GLN A 8 12.82 -0.43 -10.19
N ASP A 9 13.10 -1.41 -11.06
CA ASP A 9 14.46 -1.84 -11.36
C ASP A 9 15.10 -1.08 -12.54
N CYS A 10 14.30 -0.56 -13.49
CA CYS A 10 14.84 -0.02 -14.74
C CYS A 10 14.19 1.28 -15.26
N GLY A 11 13.20 1.82 -14.54
CA GLY A 11 12.51 3.07 -14.88
C GLY A 11 11.61 3.02 -16.12
N ALA A 12 11.53 1.89 -16.84
CA ALA A 12 10.65 1.76 -18.00
C ALA A 12 9.17 1.80 -17.59
N ALA A 13 8.32 2.39 -18.43
CA ALA A 13 6.87 2.36 -18.24
C ALA A 13 6.35 0.91 -18.16
N LEU A 14 5.46 0.67 -17.22
CA LEU A 14 4.78 -0.62 -17.05
C LEU A 14 3.51 -0.66 -17.90
N GLN A 15 3.12 -1.87 -18.28
CA GLN A 15 1.95 -2.11 -19.11
C GLN A 15 1.13 -3.28 -18.57
N PRO A 16 -0.18 -3.37 -18.91
CA PRO A 16 -0.97 -4.56 -18.62
C PRO A 16 -0.32 -5.82 -19.18
N HIS A 17 -0.43 -6.94 -18.46
CA HIS A 17 0.05 -8.23 -18.93
C HIS A 17 -1.11 -9.09 -19.39
N MET A 18 -1.18 -9.34 -20.69
CA MET A 18 -2.16 -10.26 -21.29
C MET A 18 -1.51 -11.63 -21.49
N VAL A 19 -2.14 -12.70 -20.98
CA VAL A 19 -1.70 -14.09 -21.18
C VAL A 19 -2.92 -14.92 -21.56
N GLY A 20 -2.90 -15.53 -22.74
CA GLY A 20 -4.04 -16.33 -23.22
C GLY A 20 -5.33 -15.53 -23.40
N GLY A 21 -5.24 -14.22 -23.67
CA GLY A 21 -6.41 -13.33 -23.78
C GLY A 21 -6.91 -12.76 -22.46
N GLU A 22 -6.34 -13.16 -21.32
CA GLU A 22 -6.71 -12.64 -20.00
C GLU A 22 -5.70 -11.64 -19.46
N GLN A 23 -6.19 -10.58 -18.82
CA GLN A 23 -5.35 -9.63 -18.09
C GLN A 23 -4.95 -10.19 -16.73
N ARG A 24 -3.66 -10.19 -16.42
CA ARG A 24 -3.15 -10.61 -15.11
C ARG A 24 -3.24 -9.48 -14.08
N ASN A 25 -3.36 -9.85 -12.81
CA ASN A 25 -3.37 -8.93 -11.66
C ASN A 25 -1.95 -8.44 -11.29
N HIS A 26 -1.19 -8.03 -12.30
CA HIS A 26 0.11 -7.39 -12.16
C HIS A 26 0.40 -6.52 -13.37
N ALA A 27 1.23 -5.50 -13.18
CA ALA A 27 1.79 -4.75 -14.28
C ALA A 27 3.04 -5.48 -14.79
N TYR A 28 3.41 -5.32 -16.05
CA TYR A 28 4.55 -6.03 -16.65
C TYR A 28 5.56 -5.08 -17.24
N CYS A 29 6.85 -5.35 -16.96
CA CYS A 29 7.95 -4.62 -17.53
C CYS A 29 8.49 -5.38 -18.75
N ARG A 30 8.34 -4.81 -19.96
CA ARG A 30 8.91 -5.42 -21.17
C ARG A 30 10.44 -5.45 -21.19
N ARG A 31 11.11 -4.48 -20.58
CA ARG A 31 12.58 -4.39 -20.56
C ARG A 31 13.19 -5.45 -19.65
N CYS A 32 12.68 -5.60 -18.42
CA CYS A 32 13.14 -6.61 -17.47
C CYS A 32 12.54 -8.00 -17.76
N ARG A 33 11.46 -8.07 -18.54
CA ARG A 33 10.66 -9.29 -18.79
C ARG A 33 10.09 -9.92 -17.52
N LEU A 34 9.71 -9.08 -16.54
CA LEU A 34 9.23 -9.50 -15.23
C LEU A 34 7.89 -8.84 -14.86
N PRO A 35 7.01 -9.55 -14.13
CA PRO A 35 5.82 -8.97 -13.51
C PRO A 35 6.21 -8.04 -12.34
N ARG A 36 5.38 -7.02 -12.11
CA ARG A 36 5.45 -6.08 -11.00
C ARG A 36 4.10 -6.06 -10.30
N TYR A 37 4.11 -6.46 -9.04
CA TYR A 37 2.92 -6.55 -8.21
C TYR A 37 2.82 -5.33 -7.32
N ASP A 38 1.62 -4.73 -7.28
CA ASP A 38 1.27 -3.80 -6.22
C ASP A 38 0.88 -4.64 -5.00
N HIS A 39 1.77 -4.70 -4.02
CA HIS A 39 1.51 -5.47 -2.81
C HIS A 39 0.64 -4.64 -1.87
N PRO A 40 -0.36 -5.24 -1.22
CA PRO A 40 -1.13 -4.53 -0.21
C PRO A 40 -0.19 -4.05 0.90
N LEU A 41 -0.34 -2.79 1.29
CA LEU A 41 0.33 -2.27 2.47
C LEU A 41 -0.36 -2.85 3.70
N VAL A 42 0.39 -3.61 4.48
CA VAL A 42 -0.08 -4.14 5.76
C VAL A 42 -0.06 -3.02 6.79
N VAL A 43 -1.17 -2.84 7.50
CA VAL A 43 -1.29 -1.89 8.62
C VAL A 43 -1.62 -2.68 9.87
N VAL A 44 -0.89 -2.42 10.95
CA VAL A 44 -1.11 -3.04 12.27
C VAL A 44 -1.52 -1.97 13.26
N THR A 45 -2.49 -2.31 14.12
CA THR A 45 -2.97 -1.42 15.18
C THR A 45 -3.00 -2.18 16.51
N CYS A 46 -2.87 -1.45 17.63
CA CYS A 46 -2.90 -2.07 18.94
C CYS A 46 -3.63 -1.20 19.98
N PHE A 47 -4.24 -1.88 20.95
CA PHE A 47 -4.70 -1.25 22.19
C PHE A 47 -3.61 -1.37 23.24
N VAL A 48 -3.14 -0.24 23.76
CA VAL A 48 -2.16 -0.20 24.85
C VAL A 48 -2.88 0.17 26.14
N ALA A 49 -2.89 -0.75 27.11
CA ALA A 49 -3.55 -0.57 28.39
C ALA A 49 -2.56 -0.19 29.49
N CYS A 50 -3.00 0.68 30.41
CA CYS A 50 -2.30 1.02 31.65
C CYS A 50 -3.33 1.10 32.79
N GLY A 51 -3.41 0.02 33.58
CA GLY A 51 -4.50 -0.18 34.54
C GLY A 51 -5.86 -0.16 33.85
N GLN A 52 -6.76 0.73 34.28
CA GLN A 52 -8.09 0.94 33.67
C GLN A 52 -8.09 1.97 32.53
N ARG A 53 -6.93 2.39 32.02
CA ARG A 53 -6.82 3.42 30.96
C ARG A 53 -6.30 2.81 29.66
N LEU A 54 -6.72 3.37 28.53
CA LEU A 54 -6.21 3.06 27.20
C LEU A 54 -5.48 4.26 26.60
N LEU A 55 -4.39 4.00 25.90
CA LEU A 55 -3.69 5.01 25.11
C LEU A 55 -4.46 5.32 23.83
N TRP A 56 -4.66 6.61 23.58
CA TRP A 56 -5.21 7.15 22.34
C TRP A 56 -4.23 8.16 21.75
N VAL A 57 -4.15 8.22 20.43
CA VAL A 57 -3.40 9.26 19.71
C VAL A 57 -4.37 10.26 19.11
N ARG A 58 -4.02 11.56 19.19
CA ARG A 58 -4.75 12.61 18.49
C ARG A 58 -4.09 12.86 17.14
N ARG A 59 -4.84 12.66 16.06
CA ARG A 59 -4.30 12.70 14.70
C ARG A 59 -3.80 14.10 14.33
N ALA A 60 -2.54 14.21 13.93
CA ALA A 60 -1.92 15.47 13.55
C ALA A 60 -2.12 15.84 12.07
N LEU A 61 -2.61 14.93 11.23
CA LEU A 61 -2.66 15.08 9.77
C LEU A 61 -4.06 14.79 9.19
N PRO A 62 -4.44 15.43 8.06
CA PRO A 62 -5.62 15.06 7.28
C PRO A 62 -5.61 13.59 6.85
N PRO A 63 -6.77 13.01 6.46
CA PRO A 63 -8.09 13.64 6.37
C PRO A 63 -8.77 13.87 7.74
N GLN A 64 -8.42 13.07 8.75
CA GLN A 64 -9.09 13.06 10.06
C GLN A 64 -8.27 13.78 11.14
N ARG A 65 -7.77 14.99 10.86
CA ARG A 65 -6.97 15.76 11.83
C ARG A 65 -7.82 16.10 13.06
N GLY A 66 -7.22 15.99 14.25
CA GLY A 66 -7.83 16.37 15.53
C GLY A 66 -8.71 15.30 16.17
N LEU A 67 -9.07 14.23 15.45
CA LEU A 67 -9.81 13.09 15.98
C LEU A 67 -8.88 12.12 16.74
N TRP A 68 -9.47 11.33 17.64
CA TRP A 68 -8.80 10.26 18.36
C TRP A 68 -8.69 9.00 17.50
N ALA A 69 -7.59 8.28 17.63
CA ALA A 69 -7.36 6.98 17.00
C ALA A 69 -6.53 6.07 17.92
N ILE A 70 -6.56 4.77 17.64
CA ILE A 70 -5.62 3.82 18.23
C ILE A 70 -4.24 3.97 17.58
N PRO A 71 -3.14 3.73 18.31
CA PRO A 71 -1.81 3.64 17.73
C PRO A 71 -1.75 2.58 16.63
N GLY A 72 -1.14 2.91 15.50
CA GLY A 72 -0.94 1.99 14.39
C GLY A 72 -0.13 2.58 13.25
N GLY A 73 0.31 1.70 12.35
CA GLY A 73 1.18 2.00 11.21
C GLY A 73 1.20 0.87 10.20
#